data_AF-A0A7J8CVG6-F1
#
_entry.id   AF-A0A7J8CVG6-F1
#
_cell.length_a   1.000
_cell.length_b   1.000
_cell.length_c   1.000
_cell.angle_alpha   90.00
_cell.angle_beta   90.00
_cell.angle_gamma   90.00
#
_symmetry.space_group_name_H-M   'P 1'
#
loop_
_entity.id
_entity.type
_entity.pdbx_description
1 polymer ?
#
loop_
_entity_poly.entity_id
_entity_poly.type
_entity_poly.pdbx_seq_one_letter_code
_entity_poly.pdbx_strand_id
1 'polypeptide(L)'
;MAAFLQRTRDNWHLRPDGIGPRFVHRGPSPLDLHLGMFLPTLLHQATAEQQERFFMPTWSLEIIGTYAQTEMGHGTHLRGLETTATYDPETQEFILNSPTVTSIKWWPGGLGKTSNHAIVLAQLYTKGKCYGLHAFIVPIREIGTHKPLPGITVGDIGPKFGFDETDNGYLKMDHYRIPRENMLMKYAQVKPDGTYVKPVSNKLTYGTMVFIRSVLVGEAARSLAKACTIAIRYSAVRHQSEINPGEPEPQILDFQTQQFKLFPLLATAYAFHFVGAYIKETYHRINEDIGQGDLSELPELHALSAGLKAFTSWTTNTAIEACRMACGGHGYSHCSGLPNIYVTFTPTCTFEGENTVMMLQTARFLMKSYDQVCSGKLACGMVSYLNDLPSQRIQPQQVAVWPTVVDLGSPSSLADAYKLRAARLVEIAAKNLQTEVSHRKSKEVAWNLTSVDLVRASEAHCHYVTVKLFAERLLKIQDKSIQAVLRNLFLLYSLYGISQKAGDFLQERILTDSQVTQVHQRIKELLTSIRPEAVALVDAFDFQDVSLGSVLGRYDGNVYENLFEWAKMSPLNREEVHESYYKHLKPLQSKL
;
A
#
# COMPACT_ATOMS: atom_id res chain seq x y z
N MET A 1 -3.86 27.82 -5.33
CA MET A 1 -4.21 26.89 -4.23
C MET A 1 -4.88 27.60 -3.05
N ALA A 2 -4.31 28.68 -2.49
CA ALA A 2 -4.93 29.45 -1.40
C ALA A 2 -6.34 30.00 -1.74
N ALA A 3 -6.57 30.52 -2.95
CA ALA A 3 -7.88 31.04 -3.36
C ALA A 3 -8.96 29.96 -3.59
N PHE A 4 -8.56 28.73 -3.94
CA PHE A 4 -9.48 27.57 -4.05
C PHE A 4 -9.84 27.03 -2.67
N LEU A 5 -8.86 27.01 -1.75
CA LEU A 5 -9.04 26.65 -0.34
C LEU A 5 -9.86 27.68 0.45
N GLN A 6 -9.89 28.93 -0.01
CA GLN A 6 -10.63 30.02 0.66
C GLN A 6 -12.10 30.06 0.25
N ARG A 7 -12.44 29.66 -1.00
CA ARG A 7 -13.84 29.55 -1.45
C ARG A 7 -14.57 28.32 -0.93
N THR A 8 -13.87 27.31 -0.40
CA THR A 8 -14.48 26.16 0.28
C THR A 8 -14.71 26.39 1.78
N ARG A 9 -14.30 27.54 2.34
CA ARG A 9 -14.55 27.86 3.76
C ARG A 9 -15.98 28.31 4.07
N ASP A 10 -16.73 28.75 3.06
CA ASP A 10 -18.01 29.46 3.28
C ASP A 10 -19.25 28.71 2.75
N ASN A 11 -19.12 27.45 2.32
CA ASN A 11 -20.25 26.63 1.86
C ASN A 11 -20.25 25.23 2.50
N TRP A 12 -20.52 25.18 3.81
CA TRP A 12 -20.69 23.94 4.59
C TRP A 12 -22.11 23.38 4.51
N HIS A 13 -22.62 23.22 3.29
CA HIS A 13 -23.84 22.46 3.08
C HIS A 13 -23.48 21.01 2.75
N LEU A 14 -23.93 20.10 3.62
CA LEU A 14 -24.11 18.67 3.35
C LEU A 14 -24.59 18.51 1.90
N ARG A 15 -23.81 17.83 1.04
CA ARG A 15 -24.28 17.57 -0.31
C ARG A 15 -25.49 16.62 -0.21
N PRO A 16 -26.63 16.95 -0.85
CA PRO A 16 -27.78 16.08 -0.90
C PRO A 16 -27.66 15.14 -2.10
N ASP A 17 -26.58 14.37 -2.20
CA ASP A 17 -26.37 13.40 -3.27
C ASP A 17 -26.93 12.03 -2.91
N GLY A 18 -28.24 11.93 -2.64
CA GLY A 18 -29.04 10.69 -2.57
C GLY A 18 -28.60 9.56 -1.61
N ILE A 19 -27.41 9.66 -1.01
CA ILE A 19 -26.69 8.61 -0.28
C ILE A 19 -26.45 9.01 1.19
N GLY A 20 -26.77 10.25 1.56
CA GLY A 20 -26.73 10.73 2.94
C GLY A 20 -25.54 11.59 3.30
N PRO A 21 -25.56 12.19 4.51
CA PRO A 21 -24.54 13.13 4.94
C PRO A 21 -23.18 12.43 5.03
N ARG A 22 -22.35 12.59 3.99
CA ARG A 22 -20.94 12.19 4.00
C ARG A 22 -20.13 13.27 4.71
N PHE A 23 -19.33 12.88 5.71
CA PHE A 23 -18.23 13.74 6.16
C PHE A 23 -17.28 13.95 4.98
N VAL A 24 -16.86 15.20 4.72
CA VAL A 24 -15.83 15.51 3.72
C VAL A 24 -14.47 15.05 4.27
N HIS A 25 -14.26 13.74 4.33
CA HIS A 25 -12.93 13.16 4.43
C HIS A 25 -12.16 13.61 3.17
N ARG A 26 -10.85 13.82 3.26
CA ARG A 26 -9.98 13.95 2.08
C ARG A 26 -9.90 12.56 1.44
N GLY A 27 -11.00 12.14 0.81
CA GLY A 27 -11.13 10.88 0.10
C GLY A 27 -10.30 10.89 -1.19
N PRO A 28 -10.32 9.78 -1.93
CA PRO A 28 -9.73 9.71 -3.25
C PRO A 28 -10.15 10.89 -4.12
N SER A 29 -9.19 11.49 -4.80
CA SER A 29 -9.40 12.63 -5.68
C SER A 29 -9.19 12.20 -7.14
N PRO A 30 -9.98 12.74 -8.08
CA PRO A 30 -9.74 12.52 -9.50
C PRO A 30 -8.38 13.08 -9.98
N LEU A 31 -7.70 13.91 -9.16
CA LEU A 31 -6.36 14.45 -9.44
C LEU A 31 -5.21 13.65 -8.80
N ASP A 32 -5.49 12.58 -8.04
CA ASP A 32 -4.43 11.83 -7.35
C ASP A 32 -3.44 11.22 -8.35
N LEU A 33 -3.91 10.66 -9.48
CA LEU A 33 -3.02 10.15 -10.52
C LEU A 33 -2.36 11.26 -11.34
N HIS A 34 -2.97 12.44 -11.46
CA HIS A 34 -2.34 13.58 -12.11
C HIS A 34 -1.08 14.01 -11.33
N LEU A 35 -1.21 14.17 -10.01
CA LEU A 35 -0.13 14.61 -9.13
C LEU A 35 0.85 13.49 -8.79
N GLY A 36 0.35 12.26 -8.61
CA GLY A 36 1.13 11.12 -8.11
C GLY A 36 1.83 10.34 -9.21
N MET A 37 1.26 10.25 -10.41
CA MET A 37 1.82 9.42 -11.50
C MET A 37 2.14 10.23 -12.75
N PHE A 38 1.20 11.00 -13.27
CA PHE A 38 1.39 11.71 -14.54
C PHE A 38 2.54 12.72 -14.47
N LEU A 39 2.50 13.64 -13.49
CA LEU A 39 3.57 14.63 -13.27
C LEU A 39 4.93 13.97 -12.96
N PRO A 40 5.03 13.02 -12.00
CA PRO A 40 6.30 12.33 -11.74
C PRO A 40 6.83 11.56 -12.95
N THR A 41 5.98 10.93 -13.76
CA THR A 41 6.44 10.27 -14.99
C THR A 41 7.01 11.28 -15.99
N LEU A 42 6.40 12.46 -16.17
CA LEU A 42 6.97 13.52 -17.00
C LEU A 42 8.35 13.97 -16.47
N LEU A 43 8.47 14.23 -15.18
CA LEU A 43 9.75 14.65 -14.56
C LEU A 43 10.85 13.59 -14.72
N HIS A 44 10.51 12.31 -14.60
CA HIS A 44 11.50 11.24 -14.59
C HIS A 44 11.80 10.65 -15.96
N GLN A 45 10.84 10.64 -16.90
CA GLN A 45 10.96 9.90 -18.17
C GLN A 45 10.86 10.76 -19.44
N ALA A 46 10.45 12.02 -19.33
CA ALA A 46 10.42 12.93 -20.46
C ALA A 46 11.81 13.59 -20.69
N THR A 47 12.13 13.94 -21.94
CA THR A 47 13.29 14.79 -22.27
C THR A 47 13.07 16.23 -21.83
N ALA A 48 14.11 17.07 -21.86
CA ALA A 48 13.98 18.50 -21.53
C ALA A 48 12.92 19.20 -22.41
N GLU A 49 12.94 18.95 -23.71
CA GLU A 49 12.00 19.55 -24.68
C GLU A 49 10.55 19.08 -24.41
N GLN A 50 10.38 17.82 -24.03
CA GLN A 50 9.08 17.29 -23.64
C GLN A 50 8.58 17.90 -22.33
N GLN A 51 9.46 18.11 -21.36
CA GLN A 51 9.12 18.80 -20.12
C GLN A 51 8.70 20.24 -20.41
N GLU A 52 9.43 20.99 -21.22
CA GLU A 52 9.04 22.35 -21.61
C GLU A 52 7.63 22.40 -22.24
N ARG A 53 7.34 21.45 -23.13
CA ARG A 53 6.03 21.38 -23.81
C ARG A 53 4.87 21.00 -22.89
N PHE A 54 5.05 19.99 -22.03
CA PHE A 54 3.93 19.42 -21.27
C PHE A 54 3.87 19.87 -19.81
N PHE A 55 4.99 20.27 -19.20
CA PHE A 55 5.05 20.56 -17.76
C PHE A 55 4.22 21.78 -17.38
N MET A 56 4.40 22.92 -18.04
CA MET A 56 3.68 24.15 -17.67
C MET A 56 2.16 24.05 -17.86
N PRO A 57 1.64 23.50 -18.97
CA PRO A 57 0.21 23.22 -19.10
C PRO A 57 -0.31 22.22 -18.06
N THR A 58 0.50 21.22 -17.70
CA THR A 58 0.14 20.23 -16.66
C THR A 58 0.10 20.89 -15.28
N TRP A 59 1.08 21.74 -14.95
CA TRP A 59 1.18 22.45 -13.68
C TRP A 59 0.04 23.45 -13.47
N SER A 60 -0.41 24.10 -14.54
CA SER A 60 -1.53 25.05 -14.52
C SER A 60 -2.91 24.39 -14.62
N LEU A 61 -2.98 23.05 -14.68
CA LEU A 61 -4.20 22.25 -14.86
C LEU A 61 -4.93 22.48 -16.19
N GLU A 62 -4.28 23.09 -17.17
CA GLU A 62 -4.76 23.10 -18.56
C GLU A 62 -4.73 21.66 -19.12
N ILE A 63 -3.66 20.93 -18.81
CA ILE A 63 -3.56 19.49 -19.01
C ILE A 63 -3.82 18.79 -17.68
N ILE A 64 -4.88 17.96 -17.65
CA ILE A 64 -5.14 17.05 -16.54
C ILE A 64 -4.87 15.64 -17.05
N GLY A 65 -3.94 14.98 -16.38
CA GLY A 65 -3.32 13.74 -16.84
C GLY A 65 -3.63 12.55 -15.94
N THR A 66 -3.57 11.35 -16.50
CA THR A 66 -3.64 10.07 -15.77
C THR A 66 -2.63 9.07 -16.32
N TYR A 67 -2.46 7.93 -15.65
CA TYR A 67 -1.52 6.86 -16.01
C TYR A 67 -2.27 5.59 -16.45
N ALA A 68 -2.36 5.38 -17.75
CA ALA A 68 -3.13 4.32 -18.40
C ALA A 68 -2.25 3.12 -18.76
N GLN A 69 -1.97 2.27 -17.78
CA GLN A 69 -1.19 1.04 -17.93
C GLN A 69 -2.07 -0.20 -18.03
N THR A 70 -2.84 -0.49 -16.98
CA THR A 70 -3.67 -1.69 -16.85
C THR A 70 -4.72 -1.79 -17.94
N GLU A 71 -4.93 -3.00 -18.43
CA GLU A 71 -5.96 -3.37 -19.39
C GLU A 71 -6.95 -4.34 -18.75
N MET A 72 -8.13 -4.49 -19.37
CA MET A 72 -9.16 -5.42 -18.92
C MET A 72 -8.62 -6.85 -18.78
N GLY A 73 -7.78 -7.31 -19.71
CA GLY A 73 -7.18 -8.65 -19.68
C GLY A 73 -5.88 -8.74 -18.87
N HIS A 74 -5.21 -7.62 -18.57
CA HIS A 74 -3.83 -7.61 -18.08
C HIS A 74 -3.56 -6.47 -17.08
N GLY A 75 -3.38 -6.83 -15.80
CA GLY A 75 -2.87 -5.92 -14.76
C GLY A 75 -1.47 -6.31 -14.28
N THR A 76 -1.33 -7.54 -13.77
CA THR A 76 -0.05 -8.04 -13.23
C THR A 76 0.97 -8.36 -14.31
N HIS A 77 0.57 -9.09 -15.36
CA HIS A 77 1.47 -9.55 -16.42
C HIS A 77 1.65 -8.47 -17.49
N LEU A 78 2.41 -7.41 -17.17
CA LEU A 78 2.58 -6.26 -18.05
C LEU A 78 3.10 -6.62 -19.46
N ARG A 79 3.98 -7.61 -19.58
CA ARG A 79 4.49 -8.06 -20.89
C ARG A 79 3.39 -8.59 -21.81
N GLY A 80 2.25 -8.98 -21.25
CA GLY A 80 1.07 -9.43 -21.99
C GLY A 80 0.12 -8.31 -22.43
N LEU A 81 0.37 -7.04 -22.07
CA LEU A 81 -0.46 -5.92 -22.54
C LEU A 81 -0.57 -5.95 -24.07
N GLU A 82 -1.77 -5.69 -24.55
CA GLU A 82 -2.19 -5.89 -25.94
C GLU A 82 -2.27 -4.56 -26.71
N THR A 83 -2.39 -3.42 -26.02
CA THR A 83 -2.37 -2.11 -26.69
C THR A 83 -1.07 -1.95 -27.47
N THR A 84 -1.17 -1.55 -28.74
CA THR A 84 -0.01 -1.37 -29.64
C THR A 84 0.21 0.10 -29.97
N ALA A 85 1.47 0.51 -30.09
CA ALA A 85 1.90 1.79 -30.65
C ALA A 85 2.83 1.52 -31.84
N THR A 86 2.30 1.60 -33.06
CA THR A 86 3.06 1.32 -34.28
C THR A 86 3.56 2.62 -34.89
N TYR A 87 4.88 2.73 -35.09
CA TYR A 87 5.50 3.89 -35.69
C TYR A 87 5.31 3.92 -37.21
N ASP A 88 4.86 5.06 -37.72
CA ASP A 88 4.66 5.37 -39.13
C ASP A 88 5.75 6.37 -39.58
N PRO A 89 6.77 5.92 -40.34
CA PRO A 89 7.86 6.80 -40.78
C PRO A 89 7.44 7.87 -41.79
N GLU A 90 6.35 7.65 -42.54
CA GLU A 90 5.91 8.59 -43.58
C GLU A 90 5.34 9.87 -42.97
N THR A 91 4.56 9.72 -41.90
CA THR A 91 3.95 10.86 -41.19
C THR A 91 4.70 11.25 -39.92
N GLN A 92 5.69 10.46 -39.49
CA GLN A 92 6.40 10.61 -38.22
C GLN A 92 5.44 10.62 -37.01
N GLU A 93 4.54 9.65 -36.99
CA GLU A 93 3.54 9.49 -35.94
C GLU A 93 3.55 8.07 -35.36
N PHE A 94 2.98 7.93 -34.17
CA PHE A 94 2.59 6.64 -33.62
C PHE A 94 1.09 6.42 -33.80
N ILE A 95 0.71 5.22 -34.24
CA ILE A 95 -0.66 4.75 -34.35
C ILE A 95 -0.95 3.87 -33.13
N LEU A 96 -1.76 4.39 -32.21
CA LEU A 96 -2.21 3.72 -30.99
C LEU A 96 -3.49 2.94 -31.28
N ASN A 97 -3.50 1.65 -30.95
CA ASN A 97 -4.65 0.80 -31.21
C ASN A 97 -4.95 -0.16 -30.05
N SER A 98 -6.24 -0.33 -29.77
CA SER A 98 -6.79 -1.33 -28.86
C SER A 98 -7.39 -2.48 -29.70
N PRO A 99 -6.60 -3.53 -30.02
CA PRO A 99 -7.00 -4.56 -31.00
C PRO A 99 -8.19 -5.43 -30.59
N THR A 100 -8.48 -5.54 -29.29
CA THR A 100 -9.44 -6.46 -28.70
C THR A 100 -10.20 -5.73 -27.59
N VAL A 101 -11.27 -6.36 -27.09
CA VAL A 101 -11.96 -5.83 -25.88
C VAL A 101 -11.05 -5.95 -24.65
N THR A 102 -10.24 -7.00 -24.57
CA THR A 102 -9.31 -7.23 -23.45
C THR A 102 -8.17 -6.21 -23.41
N SER A 103 -7.82 -5.58 -24.53
CA SER A 103 -6.80 -4.54 -24.62
C SER A 103 -7.27 -3.14 -24.23
N ILE A 104 -8.57 -2.96 -23.98
CA ILE A 104 -9.11 -1.68 -23.49
C ILE A 104 -8.45 -1.39 -22.14
N LYS A 105 -7.86 -0.19 -22.01
CA LYS A 105 -7.32 0.28 -20.73
C LYS A 105 -8.44 0.30 -19.71
N TRP A 106 -8.17 -0.15 -18.49
CA TRP A 106 -9.19 -0.33 -17.46
C TRP A 106 -8.59 -0.11 -16.08
N TRP A 107 -9.28 0.66 -15.23
CA TRP A 107 -8.90 1.12 -13.88
C TRP A 107 -8.24 2.50 -13.68
N PRO A 108 -7.53 3.14 -14.63
CA PRO A 108 -6.83 4.39 -14.35
C PRO A 108 -7.75 5.46 -13.72
N GLY A 109 -7.42 5.93 -12.53
CA GLY A 109 -8.17 6.99 -11.83
C GLY A 109 -8.07 8.32 -12.58
N GLY A 110 -9.15 9.10 -12.63
CA GLY A 110 -9.19 10.33 -13.43
C GLY A 110 -9.51 10.10 -14.90
N LEU A 111 -9.38 8.87 -15.43
CA LEU A 111 -9.53 8.60 -16.86
C LEU A 111 -10.98 8.72 -17.34
N GLY A 112 -11.95 8.39 -16.49
CA GLY A 112 -13.33 8.23 -16.91
C GLY A 112 -13.93 9.54 -17.44
N LYS A 113 -13.70 10.64 -16.72
CA LYS A 113 -14.35 11.94 -16.93
C LYS A 113 -13.44 13.15 -16.71
N THR A 114 -12.34 13.03 -15.97
CA THR A 114 -11.53 14.17 -15.53
C THR A 114 -10.38 14.49 -16.46
N SER A 115 -9.56 13.49 -16.81
CA SER A 115 -8.33 13.68 -17.58
C SER A 115 -8.64 13.99 -19.04
N ASN A 116 -7.92 14.98 -19.58
CA ASN A 116 -7.90 15.30 -21.01
C ASN A 116 -6.65 14.73 -21.71
N HIS A 117 -5.65 14.29 -20.95
CA HIS A 117 -4.48 13.54 -21.44
C HIS A 117 -4.26 12.28 -20.61
N ALA A 118 -3.59 11.29 -21.19
CA ALA A 118 -3.12 10.11 -20.48
C ALA A 118 -1.72 9.74 -20.91
N ILE A 119 -0.87 9.32 -19.97
CA ILE A 119 0.31 8.52 -20.31
C ILE A 119 -0.17 7.08 -20.53
N VAL A 120 -0.15 6.62 -21.76
CA VAL A 120 -0.58 5.28 -22.16
C VAL A 120 0.64 4.38 -22.29
N LEU A 121 0.60 3.20 -21.65
CA LEU A 121 1.61 2.18 -21.82
C LEU A 121 1.20 1.20 -22.93
N ALA A 122 2.03 1.04 -23.96
CA ALA A 122 1.72 0.21 -25.12
C ALA A 122 2.96 -0.53 -25.65
N GLN A 123 2.73 -1.63 -26.37
CA GLN A 123 3.77 -2.37 -27.09
C GLN A 123 4.27 -1.54 -28.27
N LEU A 124 5.53 -1.12 -28.24
CA LEU A 124 6.15 -0.33 -29.30
C LEU A 124 6.52 -1.21 -30.49
N TYR A 125 5.98 -0.88 -31.66
CA TYR A 125 6.36 -1.47 -32.94
C TYR A 125 7.04 -0.42 -33.82
N THR A 126 8.23 -0.72 -34.35
CA THR A 126 8.86 0.06 -35.43
C THR A 126 9.64 -0.86 -36.36
N LYS A 127 9.63 -0.57 -37.67
CA LYS A 127 10.23 -1.43 -38.71
C LYS A 127 9.82 -2.92 -38.60
N GLY A 128 8.54 -3.16 -38.30
CA GLY A 128 7.97 -4.51 -38.15
C GLY A 128 8.40 -5.28 -36.90
N LYS A 129 9.14 -4.68 -35.97
CA LYS A 129 9.64 -5.34 -34.75
C LYS A 129 9.02 -4.74 -33.50
N CYS A 130 8.61 -5.61 -32.56
CA CYS A 130 8.18 -5.22 -31.22
C CYS A 130 9.38 -5.01 -30.29
N TYR A 131 9.40 -3.89 -29.57
CA TYR A 131 10.44 -3.51 -28.61
C TYR A 131 9.93 -3.52 -27.16
N GLY A 132 8.72 -4.01 -26.93
CA GLY A 132 8.10 -4.07 -25.61
C GLY A 132 7.45 -2.74 -25.19
N LEU A 133 7.14 -2.64 -23.91
CA LEU A 133 6.34 -1.55 -23.34
C LEU A 133 7.07 -0.22 -23.34
N HIS A 134 6.39 0.80 -23.85
CA HIS A 134 6.81 2.19 -23.80
C HIS A 134 5.63 3.08 -23.42
N ALA A 135 5.95 4.27 -22.90
CA ALA A 135 5.00 5.26 -22.45
C ALA A 135 4.81 6.36 -23.50
N PHE A 136 3.55 6.72 -23.76
CA PHE A 136 3.16 7.71 -24.75
C PHE A 136 2.20 8.72 -24.15
N ILE A 137 2.42 10.01 -24.37
CA ILE A 137 1.49 11.08 -23.97
C ILE A 137 0.38 11.16 -25.02
N VAL A 138 -0.83 10.79 -24.65
CA VAL A 138 -1.98 10.71 -25.56
C VAL A 138 -3.02 11.76 -25.15
N PRO A 139 -3.31 12.78 -25.97
CA PRO A 139 -4.49 13.62 -25.78
C PRO A 139 -5.73 12.77 -26.03
N ILE A 140 -6.67 12.75 -25.08
CA ILE A 140 -7.88 11.92 -25.14
C ILE A 140 -9.16 12.76 -25.20
N ARG A 141 -9.08 14.04 -24.81
CA ARG A 141 -10.19 15.00 -24.91
C ARG A 141 -9.68 16.33 -25.43
N GLU A 142 -10.52 17.03 -26.17
CA GLU A 142 -10.26 18.38 -26.66
C GLU A 142 -10.18 19.37 -25.48
N ILE A 143 -9.16 20.22 -25.46
CA ILE A 143 -9.02 21.29 -24.45
C ILE A 143 -10.16 22.31 -24.66
N GLY A 144 -10.78 22.74 -23.56
CA GLY A 144 -11.90 23.70 -23.59
C GLY A 144 -13.27 23.04 -23.71
N THR A 145 -13.50 22.18 -24.71
CA THR A 145 -14.81 21.50 -24.88
C THR A 145 -14.93 20.20 -24.09
N HIS A 146 -13.79 19.58 -23.75
CA HIS A 146 -13.66 18.31 -23.03
C HIS A 146 -14.32 17.09 -23.71
N LYS A 147 -14.72 17.25 -24.99
CA LYS A 147 -15.26 16.15 -25.80
C LYS A 147 -14.13 15.15 -26.13
N PRO A 148 -14.41 13.83 -26.14
CA PRO A 148 -13.44 12.84 -26.63
C PRO A 148 -13.00 13.18 -28.05
N LEU A 149 -11.69 13.03 -28.32
CA LEU A 149 -11.14 13.25 -29.66
C LEU A 149 -11.56 12.12 -30.63
N PRO A 150 -11.56 12.35 -31.96
CA PRO A 150 -11.89 11.30 -32.93
C PRO A 150 -11.03 10.05 -32.74
N GLY A 151 -11.64 8.85 -32.81
CA GLY A 151 -10.95 7.57 -32.56
C GLY A 151 -10.75 7.21 -31.08
N ILE A 152 -11.17 8.07 -30.14
CA ILE A 152 -11.07 7.84 -28.70
C ILE A 152 -12.45 7.48 -28.13
N THR A 153 -12.53 6.34 -27.43
CA THR A 153 -13.71 5.94 -26.64
C THR A 153 -13.33 5.83 -25.17
N VAL A 154 -13.96 6.63 -24.30
CA VAL A 154 -13.62 6.71 -22.86
C VAL A 154 -14.86 6.90 -22.01
N GLY A 155 -14.85 6.31 -20.82
CA GLY A 155 -15.91 6.46 -19.83
C GLY A 155 -15.52 5.87 -18.48
N ASP A 156 -16.43 6.00 -17.51
CA ASP A 156 -16.27 5.44 -16.16
C ASP A 156 -16.58 3.94 -16.15
N ILE A 157 -15.90 3.17 -15.30
CA ILE A 157 -16.06 1.70 -15.22
C ILE A 157 -17.24 1.26 -14.34
N GLY A 158 -17.88 2.18 -13.63
CA GLY A 158 -19.02 1.91 -12.75
C GLY A 158 -18.71 1.95 -11.25
N PRO A 159 -19.73 1.69 -10.42
CA PRO A 159 -19.59 1.68 -8.96
C PRO A 159 -18.64 0.58 -8.48
N LYS A 160 -18.00 0.83 -7.35
CA LYS A 160 -16.95 -0.01 -6.76
C LYS A 160 -17.30 -0.29 -5.30
N PHE A 161 -16.42 -1.00 -4.58
CA PHE A 161 -16.61 -1.24 -3.14
C PHE A 161 -16.47 0.04 -2.29
N GLY A 162 -15.67 0.98 -2.77
CA GLY A 162 -15.48 2.34 -2.28
C GLY A 162 -14.82 3.15 -3.39
N PHE A 163 -14.10 4.23 -3.08
CA PHE A 163 -13.44 5.04 -4.12
C PHE A 163 -14.44 5.66 -5.12
N ASP A 164 -15.67 5.96 -4.68
CA ASP A 164 -16.75 6.47 -5.53
C ASP A 164 -16.43 7.83 -6.14
N GLU A 165 -15.65 8.65 -5.44
CA GLU A 165 -15.28 10.01 -5.84
C GLU A 165 -14.25 10.03 -6.98
N THR A 166 -13.57 8.91 -7.24
CA THR A 166 -12.61 8.77 -8.34
C THR A 166 -13.26 8.08 -9.53
N ASP A 167 -13.23 8.77 -10.67
CA ASP A 167 -13.68 8.30 -11.97
C ASP A 167 -12.65 7.37 -12.62
N ASN A 168 -12.50 6.17 -12.04
CA ASN A 168 -11.72 5.09 -12.65
C ASN A 168 -12.30 4.77 -14.03
N GLY A 169 -11.47 4.89 -15.06
CA GLY A 169 -11.96 4.88 -16.43
C GLY A 169 -11.58 3.65 -17.24
N TYR A 170 -12.23 3.56 -18.40
CA TYR A 170 -11.77 2.79 -19.54
C TYR A 170 -11.34 3.68 -20.70
N LEU A 171 -10.40 3.21 -21.52
CA LEU A 171 -9.96 3.88 -22.74
C LEU A 171 -9.69 2.87 -23.86
N LYS A 172 -10.41 3.04 -24.98
CA LYS A 172 -10.17 2.34 -26.24
C LYS A 172 -9.70 3.35 -27.29
N MET A 173 -8.65 2.99 -28.00
CA MET A 173 -8.09 3.80 -29.10
C MET A 173 -8.28 3.03 -30.41
N ASP A 174 -8.90 3.67 -31.40
CA ASP A 174 -9.09 3.11 -32.74
C ASP A 174 -8.15 3.80 -33.72
N HIS A 175 -7.01 3.15 -33.99
CA HIS A 175 -5.95 3.65 -34.88
C HIS A 175 -5.60 5.14 -34.66
N TYR A 176 -5.55 5.54 -33.39
CA TYR A 176 -5.40 6.93 -32.98
C TYR A 176 -3.97 7.43 -33.19
N ARG A 177 -3.79 8.54 -33.90
CA ARG A 177 -2.47 9.06 -34.26
C ARG A 177 -1.99 10.11 -33.27
N ILE A 178 -0.71 10.01 -32.89
CA ILE A 178 0.00 11.01 -32.08
C ILE A 178 1.38 11.31 -32.69
N PRO A 179 1.93 12.52 -32.54
CA PRO A 179 3.28 12.83 -33.01
C PRO A 179 4.34 11.91 -32.40
N ARG A 180 5.44 11.67 -33.12
CA ARG A 180 6.59 10.91 -32.63
C ARG A 180 7.10 11.44 -31.28
N GLU A 181 7.12 12.75 -31.11
CA GLU A 181 7.61 13.46 -29.92
C GLU A 181 6.74 13.20 -28.67
N ASN A 182 5.59 12.54 -28.80
CA ASN A 182 4.75 12.18 -27.66
C ASN A 182 5.18 10.87 -26.97
N MET A 183 6.08 10.07 -27.55
CA MET A 183 6.72 8.95 -26.85
C MET A 183 7.72 9.47 -25.82
N LEU A 184 7.70 9.01 -24.57
CA LEU A 184 8.66 9.45 -23.54
C LEU A 184 10.07 8.93 -23.85
N MET A 185 10.99 9.83 -24.22
CA MET A 185 12.25 9.47 -24.89
C MET A 185 13.53 9.61 -24.07
N LYS A 186 13.46 9.87 -22.76
CA LYS A 186 14.66 10.07 -21.93
C LYS A 186 15.58 8.85 -21.90
N TYR A 187 15.00 7.64 -21.87
CA TYR A 187 15.77 6.40 -21.78
C TYR A 187 15.83 5.63 -23.09
N ALA A 188 14.73 5.55 -23.86
CA ALA A 188 14.66 4.85 -25.14
C ALA A 188 14.15 5.81 -26.21
N GLN A 189 14.63 5.71 -27.45
CA GLN A 189 14.28 6.67 -28.51
C GLN A 189 13.87 5.95 -29.79
N VAL A 190 12.98 6.59 -30.55
CA VAL A 190 12.69 6.23 -31.95
C VAL A 190 13.05 7.44 -32.80
N LYS A 191 14.06 7.28 -33.65
CA LYS A 191 14.50 8.32 -34.59
C LYS A 191 13.44 8.54 -35.70
N PRO A 192 13.47 9.68 -36.42
CA PRO A 192 12.54 9.95 -37.53
C PRO A 192 12.45 8.82 -38.56
N ASP A 193 13.58 8.17 -38.87
CA ASP A 193 13.67 7.04 -39.80
C ASP A 193 13.15 5.70 -39.23
N GLY A 194 12.61 5.70 -38.01
CA GLY A 194 12.12 4.53 -37.28
C GLY A 194 13.20 3.72 -36.57
N THR A 195 14.46 4.18 -36.54
CA THR A 195 15.54 3.47 -35.84
C THR A 195 15.36 3.57 -34.31
N TYR A 196 15.31 2.41 -33.64
CA TYR A 196 15.19 2.31 -32.18
C TYR A 196 16.55 2.40 -31.48
N VAL A 197 16.64 3.23 -30.44
CA VAL A 197 17.80 3.37 -29.56
C VAL A 197 17.41 2.86 -28.17
N LYS A 198 18.12 1.82 -27.70
CA LYS A 198 17.85 1.14 -26.43
C LYS A 198 18.33 1.96 -25.22
N PRO A 199 17.70 1.80 -24.05
CA PRO A 199 18.17 2.42 -22.81
C PRO A 199 19.44 1.76 -22.26
N VAL A 200 20.16 2.50 -21.41
CA VAL A 200 21.31 1.99 -20.64
C VAL A 200 20.90 0.81 -19.77
N SER A 201 19.71 0.88 -19.17
CA SER A 201 19.12 -0.21 -18.40
C SER A 201 17.60 -0.16 -18.52
N ASN A 202 17.00 -1.32 -18.83
CA ASN A 202 15.54 -1.48 -18.82
C ASN A 202 14.92 -1.28 -17.43
N LYS A 203 15.72 -1.20 -16.36
CA LYS A 203 15.22 -1.00 -14.99
C LYS A 203 14.92 0.46 -14.65
N LEU A 204 15.44 1.41 -15.43
CA LEU A 204 15.26 2.85 -15.18
C LEU A 204 13.80 3.29 -15.37
N THR A 205 13.03 2.57 -16.19
CA THR A 205 11.60 2.82 -16.40
C THR A 205 10.73 2.46 -15.19
N TYR A 206 11.27 1.72 -14.21
CA TYR A 206 10.54 1.36 -12.99
C TYR A 206 10.56 2.43 -11.90
N GLY A 207 11.33 3.52 -12.07
CA GLY A 207 11.53 4.54 -11.03
C GLY A 207 10.22 5.13 -10.48
N THR A 208 9.22 5.35 -11.34
CA THR A 208 7.91 5.86 -10.92
C THR A 208 7.12 4.83 -10.09
N MET A 209 7.12 3.55 -10.47
CA MET A 209 6.42 2.52 -9.68
C MET A 209 7.07 2.31 -8.31
N VAL A 210 8.40 2.34 -8.24
CA VAL A 210 9.13 2.24 -6.95
C VAL A 210 8.78 3.42 -6.04
N PHE A 211 8.66 4.63 -6.61
CA PHE A 211 8.20 5.81 -5.86
C PHE A 211 6.83 5.58 -5.24
N ILE A 212 5.83 5.17 -6.03
CA ILE A 212 4.48 4.96 -5.48
C ILE A 212 4.49 3.89 -4.41
N ARG A 213 5.18 2.76 -4.62
CA ARG A 213 5.29 1.71 -3.58
C ARG A 213 5.85 2.27 -2.28
N SER A 214 6.84 3.16 -2.34
CA SER A 214 7.37 3.82 -1.14
C SER A 214 6.32 4.69 -0.43
N VAL A 215 5.49 5.41 -1.19
CA VAL A 215 4.40 6.24 -0.65
C VAL A 215 3.30 5.37 -0.02
N LEU A 216 2.96 4.24 -0.64
CA LEU A 216 1.92 3.33 -0.15
C LEU A 216 2.24 2.71 1.21
N VAL A 217 3.52 2.48 1.52
CA VAL A 217 3.95 2.04 2.85
C VAL A 217 3.61 3.10 3.91
N GLY A 218 3.84 4.37 3.59
CA GLY A 218 3.44 5.49 4.47
C GLY A 218 1.92 5.65 4.58
N GLU A 219 1.18 5.41 3.49
CA GLU A 219 -0.28 5.43 3.51
C GLU A 219 -0.87 4.31 4.38
N ALA A 220 -0.27 3.10 4.35
CA ALA A 220 -0.62 2.02 5.26
C ALA A 220 -0.48 2.44 6.72
N ALA A 221 0.61 3.11 7.08
CA ALA A 221 0.79 3.65 8.43
C ALA A 221 -0.28 4.69 8.80
N ARG A 222 -0.58 5.65 7.91
CA ARG A 222 -1.59 6.70 8.17
C ARG A 222 -3.01 6.14 8.29
N SER A 223 -3.40 5.23 7.39
CA SER A 223 -4.72 4.61 7.39
C SER A 223 -4.92 3.74 8.64
N LEU A 224 -3.89 2.98 9.05
CA LEU A 224 -3.92 2.24 10.31
C LEU A 224 -4.02 3.17 11.52
N ALA A 225 -3.21 4.24 11.55
CA ALA A 225 -3.22 5.22 12.62
C ALA A 225 -4.61 5.87 12.80
N LYS A 226 -5.29 6.24 11.71
CA LYS A 226 -6.66 6.76 11.75
C LYS A 226 -7.63 5.75 12.36
N ALA A 227 -7.58 4.50 11.91
CA ALA A 227 -8.46 3.45 12.43
C ALA A 227 -8.22 3.17 13.92
N CYS A 228 -6.96 3.09 14.34
CA CYS A 228 -6.57 2.96 15.74
C CYS A 228 -7.04 4.17 16.58
N THR A 229 -6.92 5.39 16.05
CA THR A 229 -7.38 6.61 16.73
C THR A 229 -8.86 6.54 17.05
N ILE A 230 -9.68 6.18 16.06
CA ILE A 230 -11.13 6.05 16.23
C ILE A 230 -11.44 4.96 17.26
N ALA A 231 -10.86 3.76 17.09
CA ALA A 231 -11.19 2.63 17.94
C ALA A 231 -10.73 2.82 19.39
N ILE A 232 -9.54 3.41 19.62
CA ILE A 232 -9.00 3.64 20.96
C ILE A 232 -9.75 4.75 21.68
N ARG A 233 -10.00 5.90 21.03
CA ARG A 233 -10.83 6.98 21.62
C ARG A 233 -12.23 6.47 21.96
N TYR A 234 -12.89 5.78 21.03
CA TYR A 234 -14.21 5.22 21.29
C TYR A 234 -14.19 4.19 22.42
N SER A 235 -13.13 3.37 22.52
CA SER A 235 -13.01 2.39 23.61
C SER A 235 -12.82 3.03 24.98
N ALA A 236 -12.29 4.25 25.05
CA ALA A 236 -12.23 5.04 26.28
C ALA A 236 -13.57 5.73 26.60
N VAL A 237 -14.41 6.03 25.62
CA VAL A 237 -15.74 6.63 25.84
C VAL A 237 -16.79 5.58 26.17
N ARG A 238 -16.74 4.43 25.51
CA ARG A 238 -17.76 3.38 25.64
C ARG A 238 -17.57 2.63 26.95
N HIS A 239 -18.62 2.61 27.75
CA HIS A 239 -18.74 1.75 28.93
C HIS A 239 -19.72 0.61 28.60
N GLN A 240 -19.36 -0.63 28.94
CA GLN A 240 -20.22 -1.79 28.68
C GLN A 240 -19.84 -2.98 29.57
N SER A 241 -20.85 -3.72 30.05
CA SER A 241 -20.70 -4.96 30.83
C SER A 241 -20.04 -4.71 32.19
N GLU A 242 -19.57 -5.76 32.87
CA GLU A 242 -19.00 -5.66 34.21
C GLU A 242 -17.68 -6.45 34.28
N ILE A 243 -16.70 -5.93 35.03
CA ILE A 243 -15.50 -6.69 35.45
C ILE A 243 -15.76 -7.28 36.83
N ASN A 244 -16.14 -6.42 37.77
CA ASN A 244 -16.54 -6.79 39.12
C ASN A 244 -18.07 -6.67 39.23
N PRO A 245 -18.78 -7.74 39.63
CA PRO A 245 -20.23 -7.70 39.75
C PRO A 245 -20.72 -6.58 40.66
N GLY A 246 -21.65 -5.74 40.15
CA GLY A 246 -22.25 -4.65 40.91
C GLY A 246 -21.46 -3.33 40.96
N GLU A 247 -20.30 -3.25 40.29
CA GLU A 247 -19.63 -1.98 40.02
C GLU A 247 -20.19 -1.31 38.75
N PRO A 248 -20.04 0.02 38.58
CA PRO A 248 -20.41 0.69 37.33
C PRO A 248 -19.71 0.05 36.13
N GLU A 249 -20.38 0.04 34.97
CA GLU A 249 -19.81 -0.51 33.75
C GLU A 249 -18.46 0.17 33.44
N PRO A 250 -17.35 -0.57 33.29
CA PRO A 250 -16.04 0.03 33.05
C PRO A 250 -15.90 0.45 31.58
N GLN A 251 -14.88 1.25 31.28
CA GLN A 251 -14.50 1.54 29.90
C GLN A 251 -14.18 0.23 29.19
N ILE A 252 -14.66 0.03 27.96
CA ILE A 252 -14.39 -1.23 27.25
C ILE A 252 -12.88 -1.42 26.98
N LEU A 253 -12.09 -0.33 27.00
CA LEU A 253 -10.63 -0.36 26.92
C LEU A 253 -9.97 -1.03 28.14
N ASP A 254 -10.67 -1.24 29.25
CA ASP A 254 -10.17 -1.93 30.44
C ASP A 254 -10.14 -3.46 30.28
N PHE A 255 -10.95 -4.01 29.37
CA PHE A 255 -10.90 -5.44 29.09
C PHE A 255 -9.60 -5.80 28.36
N GLN A 256 -8.88 -6.79 28.90
CA GLN A 256 -7.62 -7.28 28.30
C GLN A 256 -7.82 -7.76 26.85
N THR A 257 -9.00 -8.27 26.50
CA THR A 257 -9.34 -8.67 25.13
C THR A 257 -9.44 -7.46 24.18
N GLN A 258 -9.94 -6.32 24.64
CA GLN A 258 -9.98 -5.09 23.85
C GLN A 258 -8.57 -4.52 23.66
N GLN A 259 -7.76 -4.53 24.72
CA GLN A 259 -6.36 -4.12 24.67
C GLN A 259 -5.54 -5.01 23.73
N PHE A 260 -5.71 -6.33 23.82
CA PHE A 260 -5.03 -7.29 22.95
C PHE A 260 -5.42 -7.13 21.48
N LYS A 261 -6.66 -6.71 21.20
CA LYS A 261 -7.09 -6.38 19.83
C LYS A 261 -6.46 -5.09 19.31
N LEU A 262 -6.38 -4.03 20.13
CA LEU A 262 -6.05 -2.67 19.65
C LEU A 262 -4.58 -2.27 19.81
N PHE A 263 -3.94 -2.60 20.93
CA PHE A 263 -2.59 -2.10 21.21
C PHE A 263 -1.50 -2.70 20.32
N PRO A 264 -1.57 -3.98 19.90
CA PRO A 264 -0.66 -4.47 18.87
C PRO A 264 -0.80 -3.70 17.55
N LEU A 265 -2.03 -3.32 17.17
CA LEU A 265 -2.29 -2.55 15.96
C LEU A 265 -1.77 -1.11 16.07
N LEU A 266 -1.90 -0.50 17.25
CA LEU A 266 -1.26 0.79 17.56
C LEU A 266 0.26 0.70 17.40
N ALA A 267 0.88 -0.33 17.96
CA ALA A 267 2.31 -0.56 17.83
C ALA A 267 2.73 -0.79 16.37
N THR A 268 1.92 -1.51 15.59
CA THR A 268 2.09 -1.68 14.14
C THR A 268 2.01 -0.34 13.38
N ALA A 269 1.10 0.57 13.75
CA ALA A 269 0.99 1.88 13.12
C ALA A 269 2.30 2.69 13.23
N TYR A 270 2.91 2.70 14.42
CA TYR A 270 4.22 3.34 14.65
C TYR A 270 5.34 2.62 13.90
N ALA A 271 5.36 1.28 13.92
CA ALA A 271 6.35 0.50 13.19
C ALA A 271 6.33 0.84 11.69
N PHE A 272 5.13 0.86 11.08
CA PHE A 272 4.96 1.18 9.67
C PHE A 272 5.27 2.64 9.36
N HIS A 273 5.02 3.57 10.30
CA HIS A 273 5.42 4.96 10.13
C HIS A 273 6.94 5.11 9.97
N PHE A 274 7.73 4.42 10.80
CA PHE A 274 9.19 4.45 10.70
C PHE A 274 9.71 3.75 9.45
N VAL A 275 9.11 2.62 9.05
CA VAL A 275 9.45 1.94 7.80
C VAL A 275 9.11 2.80 6.57
N GLY A 276 7.96 3.48 6.59
CA GLY A 276 7.54 4.41 5.53
C GLY A 276 8.51 5.58 5.36
N ALA A 277 9.00 6.15 6.46
CA ALA A 277 10.03 7.18 6.42
C ALA A 277 11.35 6.65 5.82
N TYR A 278 11.79 5.47 6.27
CA TYR A 278 13.02 4.84 5.78
C TYR A 278 12.98 4.55 4.27
N ILE A 279 11.90 3.95 3.76
CA ILE A 279 11.83 3.58 2.33
C ILE A 279 11.76 4.83 1.44
N LYS A 280 11.15 5.92 1.93
CA LYS A 280 11.12 7.21 1.24
C LYS A 280 12.52 7.84 1.17
N GLU A 281 13.25 7.88 2.28
CA GLU A 281 14.64 8.37 2.32
C GLU A 281 15.55 7.54 1.40
N THR A 282 15.39 6.21 1.44
CA THR A 282 16.16 5.28 0.60
C THR A 282 15.88 5.48 -0.88
N TYR A 283 14.62 5.72 -1.26
CA TYR A 283 14.25 6.03 -2.65
C TYR A 283 14.94 7.30 -3.16
N HIS A 284 14.91 8.38 -2.36
CA HIS A 284 15.53 9.64 -2.77
C HIS A 284 17.03 9.51 -2.95
N ARG A 285 17.73 8.86 -2.00
CA ARG A 285 19.17 8.62 -2.11
C ARG A 285 19.53 7.80 -3.36
N ILE A 286 18.84 6.69 -3.61
CA ILE A 286 19.15 5.83 -4.77
C ILE A 286 18.83 6.54 -6.09
N ASN A 287 17.83 7.42 -6.13
CA ASN A 287 17.57 8.25 -7.31
C ASN A 287 18.73 9.23 -7.60
N GLU A 288 19.36 9.79 -6.57
CA GLU A 288 20.57 10.62 -6.72
C GLU A 288 21.74 9.79 -7.26
N ASP A 289 21.95 8.59 -6.71
CA ASP A 289 22.97 7.63 -7.14
C ASP A 289 22.78 7.22 -8.62
N ILE A 290 21.54 6.99 -9.06
CA ILE A 290 21.19 6.74 -10.47
C ILE A 290 21.60 7.91 -11.37
N GLY A 291 21.42 9.16 -10.90
CA GLY A 291 21.85 10.36 -11.61
C GLY A 291 23.37 10.41 -11.84
N GLN A 292 24.14 9.76 -10.97
CA GLN A 292 25.60 9.61 -11.07
C GLN A 292 26.02 8.34 -11.81
N GLY A 293 25.07 7.51 -12.26
CA GLY A 293 25.33 6.27 -12.99
C GLY A 293 25.49 5.02 -12.13
N ASP A 294 25.27 5.09 -10.81
CA ASP A 294 25.28 3.91 -9.93
C ASP A 294 23.90 3.25 -9.88
N LEU A 295 23.87 1.95 -10.21
CA LEU A 295 22.66 1.12 -10.24
C LEU A 295 22.76 -0.08 -9.27
N SER A 296 23.77 -0.09 -8.39
CA SER A 296 24.14 -1.22 -7.54
C SER A 296 23.05 -1.62 -6.55
N GLU A 297 22.40 -0.64 -5.91
CA GLU A 297 21.36 -0.86 -4.88
C GLU A 297 19.93 -0.94 -5.43
N LEU A 298 19.74 -0.59 -6.72
CA LEU A 298 18.42 -0.64 -7.36
C LEU A 298 17.70 -2.01 -7.26
N PRO A 299 18.39 -3.17 -7.36
CA PRO A 299 17.76 -4.47 -7.15
C PRO A 299 17.17 -4.64 -5.74
N GLU A 300 17.87 -4.18 -4.71
CA GLU A 300 17.43 -4.28 -3.32
C GLU A 300 16.26 -3.33 -3.06
N LEU A 301 16.35 -2.07 -3.51
CA LEU A 301 15.24 -1.12 -3.42
C LEU A 301 13.96 -1.66 -4.07
N HIS A 302 14.08 -2.27 -5.24
CA HIS A 302 12.91 -2.83 -5.94
C HIS A 302 12.31 -4.03 -5.18
N ALA A 303 13.14 -4.90 -4.61
CA ALA A 303 12.69 -6.04 -3.83
C ALA A 303 12.06 -5.61 -2.49
N LEU A 304 12.68 -4.63 -1.82
CA LEU A 304 12.24 -4.14 -0.52
C LEU A 304 10.95 -3.32 -0.64
N SER A 305 10.87 -2.41 -1.62
CA SER A 305 9.63 -1.64 -1.87
C SER A 305 8.44 -2.55 -2.23
N ALA A 306 8.65 -3.60 -3.02
CA ALA A 306 7.61 -4.58 -3.34
C ALA A 306 7.15 -5.35 -2.09
N GLY A 307 8.10 -5.90 -1.33
CA GLY A 307 7.82 -6.69 -0.13
C GLY A 307 7.16 -5.87 0.97
N LEU A 308 7.68 -4.68 1.27
CA LEU A 308 7.11 -3.79 2.28
C LEU A 308 5.74 -3.28 1.88
N LYS A 309 5.49 -2.94 0.60
CA LYS A 309 4.16 -2.58 0.12
C LYS A 309 3.17 -3.72 0.40
N ALA A 310 3.53 -4.96 0.07
CA ALA A 310 2.66 -6.11 0.27
C ALA A 310 2.43 -6.40 1.78
N PHE A 311 3.51 -6.43 2.56
CA PHE A 311 3.47 -6.71 4.00
C PHE A 311 2.62 -5.69 4.77
N THR A 312 2.88 -4.40 4.54
CA THR A 312 2.19 -3.33 5.26
C THR A 312 0.73 -3.19 4.84
N SER A 313 0.42 -3.35 3.55
CA SER A 313 -0.97 -3.27 3.08
C SER A 313 -1.83 -4.45 3.57
N TRP A 314 -1.35 -5.70 3.50
CA TRP A 314 -2.11 -6.83 4.06
C TRP A 314 -2.35 -6.69 5.56
N THR A 315 -1.32 -6.31 6.31
CA THR A 315 -1.42 -6.14 7.77
C THR A 315 -2.41 -5.02 8.12
N THR A 316 -2.30 -3.88 7.44
CA THR A 316 -3.17 -2.72 7.68
C THR A 316 -4.62 -3.02 7.29
N ASN A 317 -4.85 -3.73 6.18
CA ASN A 317 -6.19 -4.09 5.73
C ASN A 317 -6.95 -4.91 6.79
N THR A 318 -6.31 -5.96 7.33
CA THR A 318 -6.89 -6.76 8.41
C THR A 318 -7.06 -5.95 9.70
N ALA A 319 -6.10 -5.07 10.01
CA ALA A 319 -6.12 -4.27 11.22
C ALA A 319 -7.23 -3.21 11.24
N ILE A 320 -7.54 -2.55 10.11
CA ILE A 320 -8.64 -1.59 10.01
C ILE A 320 -9.98 -2.27 10.33
N GLU A 321 -10.20 -3.48 9.81
CA GLU A 321 -11.44 -4.22 10.08
C GLU A 321 -11.51 -4.71 11.54
N ALA A 322 -10.38 -5.06 12.14
CA ALA A 322 -10.31 -5.34 13.58
C ALA A 322 -10.68 -4.11 14.43
N CYS A 323 -10.21 -2.92 14.06
CA CYS A 323 -10.61 -1.65 14.70
C CYS A 323 -12.12 -1.39 14.54
N ARG A 324 -12.70 -1.70 13.38
CA ARG A 324 -14.14 -1.60 13.12
C ARG A 324 -14.94 -2.53 14.02
N MET A 325 -14.55 -3.80 14.10
CA MET A 325 -15.16 -4.79 15.00
C MET A 325 -15.03 -4.41 16.48
N ALA A 326 -13.92 -3.79 16.87
CA ALA A 326 -13.68 -3.34 18.24
C ALA A 326 -14.63 -2.21 18.69
N CYS A 327 -15.28 -1.51 17.74
CA CYS A 327 -16.31 -0.50 18.02
C CYS A 327 -17.74 -1.07 18.11
N GLY A 328 -17.90 -2.40 18.06
CA GLY A 328 -19.20 -3.08 18.16
C GLY A 328 -20.17 -2.67 17.05
N GLY A 329 -21.46 -2.58 17.38
CA GLY A 329 -22.52 -2.21 16.43
C GLY A 329 -22.34 -0.82 15.82
N HIS A 330 -21.91 0.17 16.61
CA HIS A 330 -21.69 1.53 16.11
C HIS A 330 -20.57 1.61 15.07
N GLY A 331 -19.56 0.73 15.16
CA GLY A 331 -18.50 0.61 14.16
C GLY A 331 -18.99 0.20 12.77
N TYR A 332 -20.18 -0.40 12.65
CA TYR A 332 -20.76 -0.76 11.35
C TYR A 332 -21.33 0.46 10.61
N SER A 333 -21.77 1.49 11.34
CA SER A 333 -22.33 2.71 10.76
C SER A 333 -21.24 3.55 10.07
N HIS A 334 -21.59 4.21 8.97
CA HIS A 334 -20.71 5.16 8.28
C HIS A 334 -20.29 6.35 9.17
N CYS A 335 -21.09 6.69 10.19
CA CYS A 335 -20.73 7.74 11.15
C CYS A 335 -19.45 7.40 11.94
N SER A 336 -19.05 6.13 12.00
CA SER A 336 -17.80 5.72 12.62
C SER A 336 -16.57 6.07 11.79
N GLY A 337 -16.71 6.38 10.50
CA GLY A 337 -15.60 6.60 9.57
C GLY A 337 -14.81 5.34 9.18
N LEU A 338 -14.87 4.27 9.98
CA LEU A 338 -14.11 3.02 9.78
C LEU A 338 -14.48 2.28 8.49
N PRO A 339 -15.76 2.13 8.11
CA PRO A 339 -16.12 1.55 6.81
C PRO A 339 -15.48 2.30 5.64
N ASN A 340 -15.50 3.64 5.67
CA ASN A 340 -14.93 4.47 4.62
C ASN A 340 -13.40 4.31 4.53
N ILE A 341 -12.71 4.30 5.68
CA ILE A 341 -11.27 4.06 5.74
C ILE A 341 -10.94 2.69 5.14
N TYR A 342 -11.70 1.64 5.50
CA TYR A 342 -11.47 0.30 4.98
C TYR A 342 -11.65 0.19 3.46
N VAL A 343 -12.80 0.63 2.94
CA VAL A 343 -13.09 0.52 1.49
C VAL A 343 -12.19 1.43 0.65
N THR A 344 -11.67 2.52 1.24
CA THR A 344 -10.66 3.37 0.61
C THR A 344 -9.27 2.72 0.69
N PHE A 345 -8.92 2.03 1.76
CA PHE A 345 -7.57 1.47 1.90
C PHE A 345 -7.39 0.14 1.15
N THR A 346 -8.42 -0.72 1.11
CA THR A 346 -8.31 -2.10 0.63
C THR A 346 -7.78 -2.28 -0.80
N PRO A 347 -8.01 -1.37 -1.77
CA PRO A 347 -7.40 -1.48 -3.11
C PRO A 347 -5.87 -1.45 -3.10
N THR A 348 -5.24 -0.98 -2.00
CA THR A 348 -3.78 -0.99 -1.84
C THR A 348 -3.18 -2.38 -1.86
N CYS A 349 -3.95 -3.42 -1.54
CA CYS A 349 -3.51 -4.81 -1.68
C CYS A 349 -3.40 -5.28 -3.14
N THR A 350 -3.96 -4.51 -4.09
CA THR A 350 -4.06 -4.89 -5.51
C THR A 350 -3.31 -3.93 -6.44
N PHE A 351 -3.47 -2.61 -6.30
CA PHE A 351 -2.78 -1.68 -7.19
C PHE A 351 -1.26 -1.69 -6.96
N GLU A 352 -0.48 -1.18 -7.93
CA GLU A 352 1.00 -1.20 -7.90
C GLU A 352 1.64 -2.59 -7.74
N GLY A 353 0.88 -3.63 -8.07
CA GLY A 353 1.25 -5.03 -8.04
C GLY A 353 0.48 -5.80 -6.96
N GLU A 354 -0.20 -6.86 -7.35
CA GLU A 354 -0.89 -7.75 -6.42
C GLU A 354 0.11 -8.30 -5.37
N ASN A 355 -0.32 -8.31 -4.10
CA ASN A 355 0.58 -8.53 -2.98
C ASN A 355 1.32 -9.88 -3.02
N THR A 356 0.68 -10.97 -3.45
CA THR A 356 1.34 -12.28 -3.61
C THR A 356 2.44 -12.22 -4.66
N VAL A 357 2.18 -11.56 -5.79
CA VAL A 357 3.17 -11.38 -6.86
C VAL A 357 4.32 -10.49 -6.39
N MET A 358 4.04 -9.45 -5.59
CA MET A 358 5.07 -8.61 -4.99
C MET A 358 5.94 -9.38 -3.99
N MET A 359 5.35 -10.25 -3.17
CA MET A 359 6.11 -11.16 -2.32
C MET A 359 6.97 -12.11 -3.14
N LEU A 360 6.46 -12.70 -4.22
CA LEU A 360 7.26 -13.54 -5.11
C LEU A 360 8.38 -12.78 -5.82
N GLN A 361 8.20 -11.48 -6.06
CA GLN A 361 9.26 -10.63 -6.58
C GLN A 361 10.39 -10.44 -5.56
N THR A 362 10.05 -10.20 -4.29
CA THR A 362 11.01 -10.18 -3.18
C THR A 362 11.69 -11.53 -3.03
N ALA A 363 10.95 -12.64 -3.14
CA ALA A 363 11.50 -13.98 -3.05
C ALA A 363 12.58 -14.22 -4.13
N ARG A 364 12.39 -13.75 -5.36
CA ARG A 364 13.40 -13.88 -6.43
C ARG A 364 14.71 -13.18 -6.06
N PHE A 365 14.62 -12.01 -5.43
CA PHE A 365 15.79 -11.30 -4.91
C PHE A 365 16.45 -12.12 -3.79
N LEU A 366 15.67 -12.61 -2.83
CA LEU A 366 16.20 -13.42 -1.72
C LEU A 366 16.90 -14.70 -2.19
N MET A 367 16.31 -15.44 -3.14
CA MET A 367 16.93 -16.64 -3.71
C MET A 367 18.21 -16.31 -4.46
N LYS A 368 18.23 -15.21 -5.22
CA LYS A 368 19.45 -14.75 -5.90
C LYS A 368 20.54 -14.37 -4.89
N SER A 369 20.21 -13.66 -3.82
CA SER A 369 21.15 -13.30 -2.77
C SER A 369 21.66 -14.54 -2.02
N TYR A 370 20.78 -15.51 -1.75
CA TYR A 370 21.17 -16.80 -1.18
C TYR A 370 22.17 -17.55 -2.08
N ASP A 371 21.90 -17.66 -3.39
CA ASP A 371 22.81 -18.30 -4.34
C ASP A 371 24.17 -17.57 -4.42
N GLN A 372 24.17 -16.23 -4.35
CA GLN A 372 25.40 -15.44 -4.30
C GLN A 372 26.23 -15.75 -3.05
N VAL A 373 25.58 -15.81 -1.90
CA VAL A 373 26.19 -16.21 -0.63
C VAL A 373 26.73 -17.63 -0.73
N CYS A 374 25.96 -18.61 -1.21
CA CYS A 374 26.45 -19.97 -1.41
C CYS A 374 27.65 -20.05 -2.38
N SER A 375 27.77 -19.12 -3.33
CA SER A 375 28.93 -19.01 -4.24
C SER A 375 30.16 -18.30 -3.65
N GLY A 376 30.13 -17.93 -2.36
CA GLY A 376 31.23 -17.26 -1.65
C GLY A 376 31.25 -15.74 -1.77
N LYS A 377 30.19 -15.11 -2.29
CA LYS A 377 30.07 -13.64 -2.34
C LYS A 377 29.35 -13.12 -1.09
N LEU A 378 29.80 -11.99 -0.55
CA LEU A 378 29.12 -11.36 0.57
C LEU A 378 27.88 -10.61 0.10
N ALA A 379 26.75 -10.86 0.76
CA ALA A 379 25.55 -10.05 0.62
C ALA A 379 25.70 -8.74 1.42
N CYS A 380 25.18 -7.64 0.87
CA CYS A 380 25.14 -6.32 1.52
C CYS A 380 23.69 -5.93 1.89
N GLY A 381 23.53 -4.76 2.51
CA GLY A 381 22.22 -4.19 2.82
C GLY A 381 21.42 -4.96 3.86
N MET A 382 20.09 -4.92 3.74
CA MET A 382 19.12 -5.58 4.62
C MET A 382 19.15 -7.11 4.51
N VAL A 383 19.79 -7.66 3.47
CA VAL A 383 19.94 -9.11 3.27
C VAL A 383 21.31 -9.64 3.72
N SER A 384 22.17 -8.78 4.29
CA SER A 384 23.50 -9.16 4.81
C SER A 384 23.47 -10.26 5.88
N TYR A 385 22.34 -10.46 6.56
CA TYR A 385 22.15 -11.56 7.51
C TYR A 385 22.29 -12.95 6.88
N LEU A 386 22.16 -13.09 5.56
CA LEU A 386 22.36 -14.37 4.88
C LEU A 386 23.81 -14.85 4.96
N ASN A 387 24.77 -13.94 5.16
CA ASN A 387 26.19 -14.29 5.35
C ASN A 387 26.44 -15.13 6.62
N ASP A 388 25.51 -15.11 7.58
CA ASP A 388 25.64 -15.83 8.84
C ASP A 388 25.12 -17.28 8.77
N LEU A 389 24.61 -17.72 7.61
CA LEU A 389 24.06 -19.06 7.43
C LEU A 389 25.14 -20.14 7.57
N PRO A 390 24.84 -21.26 8.28
CA PRO A 390 25.84 -22.26 8.66
C PRO A 390 26.46 -22.99 7.47
N SER A 391 25.81 -23.00 6.30
CA SER A 391 26.30 -23.63 5.06
C SER A 391 27.63 -23.05 4.56
N GLN A 392 28.09 -21.91 5.10
CA GLN A 392 29.37 -21.27 4.76
C GLN A 392 30.53 -21.57 5.71
N ARG A 393 30.31 -22.24 6.86
CA ARG A 393 31.42 -22.56 7.78
C ARG A 393 32.17 -23.79 7.26
N ILE A 394 33.30 -23.55 6.58
CA ILE A 394 34.25 -24.58 6.09
C ILE A 394 34.87 -25.40 7.25
N GLN A 395 34.65 -25.02 8.51
CA GLN A 395 35.04 -25.83 9.67
C GLN A 395 33.82 -26.23 10.51
N PRO A 396 33.65 -27.53 10.82
CA PRO A 396 32.72 -27.96 11.86
C PRO A 396 33.38 -27.64 13.21
N GLN A 397 33.34 -26.39 13.64
CA GLN A 397 33.49 -26.16 15.07
C GLN A 397 32.20 -26.64 15.73
N GLN A 398 32.32 -27.74 16.47
CA GLN A 398 31.41 -28.09 17.56
C GLN A 398 31.46 -26.98 18.64
N VAL A 399 31.01 -25.76 18.31
CA VAL A 399 30.65 -24.78 19.34
C VAL A 399 29.20 -25.08 19.65
N ALA A 400 29.00 -25.58 20.87
CA ALA A 400 27.73 -26.01 21.41
C ALA A 400 26.55 -25.15 20.93
N VAL A 401 25.54 -25.83 20.37
CA VAL A 401 24.23 -25.27 20.00
C VAL A 401 23.47 -24.94 21.29
N TRP A 402 23.95 -23.94 22.02
CA TRP A 402 23.13 -23.30 23.04
C TRP A 402 22.15 -22.39 22.30
N PRO A 403 20.84 -22.44 22.59
CA PRO A 403 19.95 -21.42 22.08
C PRO A 403 20.51 -20.08 22.54
N THR A 404 20.68 -19.13 21.61
CA THR A 404 20.90 -17.74 21.99
C THR A 404 19.83 -17.42 23.01
N VAL A 405 20.20 -17.12 24.26
CA VAL A 405 19.21 -16.73 25.27
C VAL A 405 18.60 -15.43 24.76
N VAL A 406 17.43 -15.54 24.15
CA VAL A 406 16.70 -14.38 23.64
C VAL A 406 16.16 -13.63 24.84
N ASP A 407 16.72 -12.46 25.09
CA ASP A 407 16.23 -11.54 26.11
C ASP A 407 15.00 -10.82 25.56
N LEU A 408 13.83 -11.22 26.06
CA LEU A 408 12.53 -10.67 25.67
C LEU A 408 12.35 -9.19 26.08
N GLY A 409 13.24 -8.66 26.94
CA GLY A 409 13.28 -7.25 27.31
C GLY A 409 14.17 -6.39 26.41
N SER A 410 15.01 -6.99 25.55
CA SER A 410 16.03 -6.30 24.79
C SER A 410 15.66 -6.13 23.31
N PRO A 411 15.58 -4.88 22.79
CA PRO A 411 15.30 -4.65 21.38
C PRO A 411 16.28 -5.27 20.40
N SER A 412 17.58 -5.31 20.74
CA SER A 412 18.59 -5.94 19.87
C SER A 412 18.40 -7.46 19.85
N SER A 413 18.16 -8.09 21.01
CA SER A 413 17.97 -9.54 21.10
C SER A 413 16.72 -10.00 20.32
N LEU A 414 15.63 -9.23 20.40
CA LEU A 414 14.43 -9.48 19.62
C LEU A 414 14.67 -9.28 18.12
N ALA A 415 15.38 -8.23 17.71
CA ALA A 415 15.75 -8.03 16.31
C ALA A 415 16.61 -9.19 15.76
N ASP A 416 17.52 -9.73 16.57
CA ASP A 416 18.34 -10.91 16.22
C ASP A 416 17.48 -12.18 16.10
N ALA A 417 16.48 -12.39 16.96
CA ALA A 417 15.56 -13.51 16.82
C ALA A 417 14.79 -13.45 15.47
N TYR A 418 14.33 -12.26 15.07
CA TYR A 418 13.70 -12.06 13.76
C TYR A 418 14.67 -12.23 12.59
N LYS A 419 15.92 -11.78 12.75
CA LYS A 419 17.00 -11.99 11.78
C LYS A 419 17.21 -13.47 11.52
N LEU A 420 17.35 -14.27 12.57
CA LEU A 420 17.52 -15.72 12.50
C LEU A 420 16.30 -16.39 11.83
N ARG A 421 15.08 -16.01 12.21
CA ARG A 421 13.85 -16.54 11.61
C ARG A 421 13.77 -16.24 10.11
N ALA A 422 14.12 -15.03 9.69
CA ALA A 422 14.18 -14.67 8.27
C ALA A 422 15.25 -15.48 7.52
N ALA A 423 16.46 -15.62 8.09
CA ALA A 423 17.53 -16.41 7.50
C ALA A 423 17.13 -17.87 7.29
N ARG A 424 16.50 -18.51 8.29
CA ARG A 424 16.07 -19.90 8.22
C ARG A 424 14.96 -20.14 7.21
N LEU A 425 13.94 -19.28 7.18
CA LEU A 425 12.86 -19.43 6.20
C LEU A 425 13.34 -19.20 4.76
N VAL A 426 14.32 -18.32 4.53
CA VAL A 426 15.00 -18.20 3.23
C VAL A 426 15.77 -19.48 2.90
N GLU A 427 16.52 -20.04 3.86
CA GLU A 427 17.26 -21.29 3.67
C GLU A 427 16.33 -22.47 3.35
N ILE A 428 15.19 -22.59 4.03
CA ILE A 428 14.18 -23.63 3.79
C ILE A 428 13.60 -23.50 2.37
N ALA A 429 13.17 -22.29 1.99
CA ALA A 429 12.61 -22.06 0.65
C ALA A 429 13.65 -22.37 -0.45
N ALA A 430 14.90 -21.98 -0.25
CA ALA A 430 15.99 -22.28 -1.19
C ALA A 430 16.27 -23.78 -1.31
N LYS A 431 16.34 -24.51 -0.19
CA LYS A 431 16.52 -25.97 -0.19
C LYS A 431 15.37 -26.68 -0.88
N ASN A 432 14.12 -26.33 -0.55
CA ASN A 432 12.94 -26.91 -1.21
C ASN A 432 12.96 -26.65 -2.72
N LEU A 433 13.33 -25.44 -3.14
CA LEU A 433 13.46 -25.10 -4.56
C LEU A 433 14.55 -25.94 -5.25
N GLN A 434 15.70 -26.11 -4.61
CA GLN A 434 16.78 -26.96 -5.12
C GLN A 434 16.37 -28.43 -5.19
N THR A 435 15.61 -28.95 -4.22
CA THR A 435 15.07 -30.32 -4.24
C THR A 435 14.19 -30.53 -5.46
N GLU A 436 13.25 -29.63 -5.73
CA GLU A 436 12.37 -29.72 -6.90
C GLU A 436 13.13 -29.65 -8.23
N VAL A 437 14.17 -28.82 -8.32
CA VAL A 437 15.06 -28.78 -9.49
C VAL A 437 15.86 -30.08 -9.63
N SER A 438 16.34 -30.66 -8.53
CA SER A 438 17.08 -31.92 -8.54
C SER A 438 16.21 -33.11 -8.99
N HIS A 439 14.90 -33.05 -8.75
CA HIS A 439 13.89 -33.97 -9.30
C HIS A 439 13.59 -33.75 -10.79
N ARG A 440 14.48 -33.09 -11.54
CA ARG A 440 14.40 -32.83 -12.99
C ARG A 440 13.17 -32.04 -13.44
N LYS A 441 12.53 -31.28 -12.54
CA LYS A 441 11.47 -30.34 -12.92
C LYS A 441 12.11 -29.08 -13.54
N SER A 442 11.38 -28.41 -14.44
CA SER A 442 11.84 -27.11 -14.95
C SER A 442 11.89 -26.07 -13.83
N LYS A 443 12.71 -25.02 -13.99
CA LYS A 443 12.85 -23.96 -12.98
C LYS A 443 11.51 -23.28 -12.69
N GLU A 444 10.68 -23.12 -13.72
CA GLU A 444 9.37 -22.48 -13.62
C GLU A 444 8.38 -23.35 -12.82
N VAL A 445 8.38 -24.67 -13.05
CA VAL A 445 7.54 -25.61 -12.30
C VAL A 445 8.02 -25.72 -10.85
N ALA A 446 9.32 -25.85 -10.63
CA ALA A 446 9.92 -25.87 -9.29
C ALA A 446 9.62 -24.58 -8.50
N TRP A 447 9.68 -23.42 -9.16
CA TRP A 447 9.31 -22.13 -8.57
C TRP A 447 7.83 -22.09 -8.18
N ASN A 448 6.94 -22.60 -9.04
CA ASN A 448 5.51 -22.65 -8.74
C ASN A 448 5.22 -23.57 -7.54
N LEU A 449 5.84 -24.76 -7.50
CA LEU A 449 5.64 -25.75 -6.43
C LEU A 449 6.17 -25.28 -5.07
N THR A 450 7.13 -24.36 -5.06
CA THR A 450 7.71 -23.79 -3.83
C THR A 450 7.24 -22.37 -3.53
N SER A 451 6.29 -21.85 -4.31
CA SER A 451 5.80 -20.47 -4.21
C SER A 451 5.27 -20.10 -2.82
N VAL A 452 4.65 -21.05 -2.11
CA VAL A 452 4.15 -20.85 -0.74
C VAL A 452 5.31 -20.60 0.24
N ASP A 453 6.37 -21.40 0.18
CA ASP A 453 7.56 -21.23 1.03
C ASP A 453 8.30 -19.94 0.67
N LEU A 454 8.36 -19.60 -0.62
CA LEU A 454 8.96 -18.36 -1.13
C LEU A 454 8.23 -17.11 -0.61
N VAL A 455 6.89 -17.14 -0.55
CA VAL A 455 6.09 -16.06 0.04
C VAL A 455 6.33 -15.98 1.55
N ARG A 456 6.36 -17.12 2.28
CA ARG A 456 6.68 -17.15 3.72
C ARG A 456 8.06 -16.57 4.02
N ALA A 457 9.07 -16.89 3.21
CA ALA A 457 10.42 -16.33 3.35
C ALA A 457 10.44 -14.81 3.14
N SER A 458 9.67 -14.32 2.16
CA SER A 458 9.55 -12.89 1.86
C SER A 458 8.81 -12.12 2.97
N GLU A 459 7.74 -12.69 3.51
CA GLU A 459 7.01 -12.15 4.67
C GLU A 459 7.96 -12.06 5.88
N ALA A 460 8.74 -13.12 6.16
CA ALA A 460 9.68 -13.14 7.26
C ALA A 460 10.79 -12.10 7.12
N HIS A 461 11.33 -11.92 5.91
CA HIS A 461 12.28 -10.86 5.60
C HIS A 461 11.69 -9.46 5.86
N CYS A 462 10.49 -9.17 5.36
CA CYS A 462 9.85 -7.87 5.55
C CYS A 462 9.52 -7.58 7.03
N HIS A 463 9.10 -8.61 7.77
CA HIS A 463 8.84 -8.49 9.20
C HIS A 463 10.14 -8.21 9.97
N TYR A 464 11.24 -8.91 9.65
CA TYR A 464 12.56 -8.60 10.22
C TYR A 464 12.99 -7.16 9.94
N VAL A 465 12.89 -6.69 8.69
CA VAL A 465 13.25 -5.31 8.33
C VAL A 465 12.46 -4.31 9.17
N THR A 466 11.16 -4.54 9.35
CA THR A 466 10.30 -3.67 10.18
C THR A 466 10.76 -3.64 11.63
N VAL A 467 11.05 -4.80 12.24
CA VAL A 467 11.56 -4.88 13.62
C VAL A 467 12.92 -4.19 13.74
N LYS A 468 13.85 -4.45 12.82
CA LYS A 468 15.19 -3.83 12.81
C LYS A 468 15.09 -2.30 12.76
N LEU A 469 14.31 -1.76 11.83
CA LEU A 469 14.18 -0.31 11.65
C LEU A 469 13.52 0.36 12.86
N PHE A 470 12.55 -0.30 13.49
CA PHE A 470 11.95 0.21 14.72
C PHE A 470 12.97 0.20 15.87
N ALA A 471 13.74 -0.89 16.05
CA ALA A 471 14.80 -0.96 17.06
C ALA A 471 15.86 0.14 16.87
N GLU A 472 16.31 0.38 15.63
CA GLU A 472 17.25 1.44 15.30
C GLU A 472 16.68 2.84 15.55
N ARG A 473 15.38 3.03 15.30
CA ARG A 473 14.72 4.31 15.58
C ARG A 473 14.69 4.62 17.07
N LEU A 474 14.52 3.61 17.94
CA LEU A 474 14.58 3.79 19.39
C LEU A 474 15.90 4.41 19.85
N LEU A 475 17.02 4.05 19.23
CA LEU A 475 18.34 4.58 19.57
C LEU A 475 18.51 6.06 19.21
N LYS A 476 17.73 6.56 18.24
CA LYS A 476 17.79 7.95 17.74
C LYS A 476 16.91 8.92 18.53
N ILE A 477 16.08 8.43 19.46
CA ILE A 477 15.17 9.27 20.25
C ILE A 477 15.93 9.81 21.47
N GLN A 478 15.98 11.14 21.57
CA GLN A 478 16.70 11.85 22.64
C GLN A 478 15.88 11.91 23.93
N ASP A 479 14.58 12.20 23.83
CA ASP A 479 13.69 12.30 24.98
C ASP A 479 13.44 10.92 25.60
N LYS A 480 13.82 10.78 26.88
CA LYS A 480 13.74 9.50 27.60
C LYS A 480 12.31 9.05 27.89
N SER A 481 11.39 9.98 28.08
CA SER A 481 9.98 9.64 28.31
C SER A 481 9.34 9.07 27.04
N ILE A 482 9.55 9.74 25.91
CA ILE A 482 9.08 9.29 24.59
C ILE A 482 9.75 7.96 24.21
N GLN A 483 11.07 7.84 24.44
CA GLN A 483 11.81 6.61 24.20
C GLN A 483 11.24 5.44 24.99
N ALA A 484 10.84 5.64 26.25
CA ALA A 484 10.27 4.58 27.10
C ALA A 484 8.92 4.09 26.57
N VAL A 485 8.01 4.99 26.19
CA VAL A 485 6.70 4.62 25.64
C VAL A 485 6.85 3.92 24.28
N LEU A 486 7.70 4.45 23.40
CA LEU A 486 7.97 3.82 22.10
C LEU A 486 8.70 2.48 22.24
N ARG A 487 9.51 2.29 23.30
CA ARG A 487 10.08 0.98 23.63
C ARG A 487 8.99 -0.02 23.99
N ASN A 488 7.97 0.36 24.76
CA ASN A 488 6.84 -0.53 25.07
C ASN A 488 6.08 -0.93 23.81
N LEU A 489 5.84 0.00 22.88
CA LEU A 489 5.24 -0.32 21.57
C LEU A 489 6.14 -1.26 20.75
N PHE A 490 7.44 -1.01 20.70
CA PHE A 490 8.38 -1.90 20.02
C PHE A 490 8.32 -3.33 20.59
N LEU A 491 8.38 -3.45 21.92
CA LEU A 491 8.33 -4.75 22.60
C LEU A 491 7.00 -5.43 22.30
N LEU A 492 5.88 -4.70 22.37
CA LEU A 492 4.57 -5.26 22.05
C LEU A 492 4.49 -5.73 20.60
N TYR A 493 4.94 -4.92 19.63
CA TYR A 493 4.95 -5.28 18.20
C TYR A 493 5.76 -6.56 17.94
N SER A 494 6.98 -6.61 18.44
CA SER A 494 7.91 -7.71 18.21
C SER A 494 7.48 -8.99 18.93
N LEU A 495 7.02 -8.90 20.18
CA LEU A 495 6.52 -10.06 20.93
C LEU A 495 5.18 -10.58 20.36
N TYR A 496 4.28 -9.68 19.95
CA TYR A 496 3.03 -10.06 19.30
C TYR A 496 3.30 -10.82 17.99
N GLY A 497 4.24 -10.34 17.16
CA GLY A 497 4.63 -11.05 15.95
C GLY A 497 5.24 -12.43 16.21
N ILE A 498 5.99 -12.60 17.32
CA ILE A 498 6.49 -13.90 17.76
C ILE A 498 5.33 -14.83 18.13
N SER A 499 4.38 -14.33 18.93
CA SER A 499 3.19 -15.10 19.33
C SER A 499 2.37 -15.56 18.12
N GLN A 500 2.12 -14.68 17.15
CA GLN A 500 1.35 -15.00 15.93
C GLN A 500 2.02 -16.04 15.02
N LYS A 501 3.35 -16.15 15.07
CA LYS A 501 4.14 -17.02 14.20
C LYS A 501 5.05 -17.95 15.01
N ALA A 502 4.61 -18.35 16.21
CA ALA A 502 5.42 -19.10 17.16
C ALA A 502 6.01 -20.39 16.55
N GLY A 503 5.27 -21.04 15.65
CA GLY A 503 5.73 -22.22 14.92
C GLY A 503 7.06 -22.02 14.18
N ASP A 504 7.27 -20.86 13.55
CA ASP A 504 8.53 -20.58 12.83
C ASP A 504 9.72 -20.44 13.80
N PHE A 505 9.50 -19.86 14.99
CA PHE A 505 10.54 -19.67 16.00
C PHE A 505 10.87 -20.96 16.76
N LEU A 506 9.86 -21.81 16.99
CA LEU A 506 10.00 -23.11 17.66
C LEU A 506 10.65 -24.15 16.75
N GLN A 507 10.21 -24.27 15.50
CA GLN A 507 10.71 -25.26 14.54
C GLN A 507 12.22 -25.12 14.34
N GLU A 508 12.71 -23.88 14.30
CA GLU A 508 14.12 -23.55 14.10
C GLU A 508 14.91 -23.43 15.42
N ARG A 509 14.29 -23.80 16.56
CA ARG A 509 14.88 -23.75 17.90
C ARG A 509 15.48 -22.39 18.27
N ILE A 510 14.92 -21.31 17.72
CA ILE A 510 15.28 -19.93 18.06
C ILE A 510 14.74 -19.59 19.44
N LEU A 511 13.52 -20.06 19.73
CA LEU A 511 12.88 -19.96 21.03
C LEU A 511 12.51 -21.34 21.54
N THR A 512 12.49 -21.47 22.86
CA THR A 512 11.96 -22.63 23.58
C THR A 512 10.48 -22.44 23.91
N ASP A 513 9.77 -23.53 24.21
CA ASP A 513 8.38 -23.48 24.67
C ASP A 513 8.19 -22.60 25.92
N SER A 514 9.13 -22.66 26.86
CA SER A 514 9.16 -21.78 28.04
C SER A 514 9.27 -20.31 27.66
N GLN A 515 10.15 -19.96 26.70
CA GLN A 515 10.26 -18.59 26.22
C GLN A 515 8.99 -18.12 25.50
N VAL A 516 8.31 -18.99 24.73
CA VAL A 516 7.03 -18.64 24.10
C VAL A 516 5.95 -18.38 25.16
N THR A 517 5.91 -19.16 26.23
CA THR A 517 5.04 -18.90 27.38
C THR A 517 5.35 -17.56 28.03
N GLN A 518 6.63 -17.22 28.20
CA GLN A 518 7.07 -15.92 28.70
C GLN A 518 6.70 -14.77 27.74
N VAL A 519 6.76 -14.98 26.42
CA VAL A 519 6.28 -14.00 25.42
C VAL A 519 4.81 -13.68 25.65
N HIS A 520 3.95 -14.70 25.81
CA HIS A 520 2.52 -14.48 26.06
C HIS A 520 2.25 -13.74 27.39
N GLN A 521 3.02 -14.07 28.43
CA GLN A 521 2.92 -13.37 29.71
C GLN A 521 3.36 -11.90 29.58
N ARG A 522 4.48 -11.65 28.90
CA ARG A 522 5.02 -10.31 28.72
C ARG A 522 4.13 -9.41 27.85
N ILE A 523 3.44 -9.98 26.86
CA ILE A 523 2.42 -9.24 26.09
C ILE A 523 1.34 -8.71 27.03
N LYS A 524 0.76 -9.55 27.90
CA LYS A 524 -0.29 -9.13 28.83
C LYS A 524 0.16 -8.01 29.77
N GLU A 525 1.40 -8.06 30.25
CA GLU A 525 2.00 -6.99 31.06
C GLU A 525 2.12 -5.68 30.29
N LEU A 526 2.62 -5.74 29.05
CA LEU A 526 2.75 -4.58 28.18
C LEU A 526 1.40 -3.95 27.85
N LEU A 527 0.33 -4.75 27.70
CA LEU A 527 -1.02 -4.23 27.51
C LEU A 527 -1.43 -3.31 28.66
N THR A 528 -1.25 -3.78 29.91
CA THR A 528 -1.52 -2.98 31.10
C THR A 528 -0.62 -1.75 31.18
N SER A 529 0.66 -1.86 30.81
CA SER A 529 1.59 -0.72 30.81
C SER A 529 1.27 0.34 29.75
N ILE A 530 0.69 -0.05 28.61
CA ILE A 530 0.34 0.87 27.51
C ILE A 530 -1.04 1.50 27.73
N ARG A 531 -1.94 0.83 28.45
CA ARG A 531 -3.31 1.30 28.73
C ARG A 531 -3.43 2.77 29.17
N PRO A 532 -2.62 3.32 30.10
CA PRO A 532 -2.73 4.73 30.50
C PRO A 532 -2.28 5.70 29.39
N GLU A 533 -1.37 5.30 28.52
CA GLU A 533 -0.80 6.12 27.45
C GLU A 533 -1.60 6.02 26.13
N ALA A 534 -2.55 5.08 26.04
CA ALA A 534 -3.18 4.71 24.77
C ALA A 534 -3.85 5.87 24.03
N VAL A 535 -4.57 6.74 24.76
CA VAL A 535 -5.24 7.92 24.16
C VAL A 535 -4.21 8.96 23.71
N ALA A 536 -3.21 9.26 24.55
CA ALA A 536 -2.15 10.20 24.21
C ALA A 536 -1.33 9.76 22.98
N LEU A 537 -1.10 8.45 22.84
CA LEU A 537 -0.43 7.87 21.67
C LEU A 537 -1.23 8.06 20.38
N VAL A 538 -2.56 7.93 20.41
CA VAL A 538 -3.36 8.20 19.20
C VAL A 538 -3.54 9.68 18.93
N ASP A 539 -3.55 10.51 19.97
CA ASP A 539 -3.58 11.96 19.83
C ASP A 539 -2.27 12.52 19.24
N ALA A 540 -1.14 11.85 19.48
CA ALA A 540 0.15 12.19 18.89
C ALA A 540 0.20 12.06 17.35
N PHE A 541 -0.78 11.38 16.73
CA PHE A 541 -0.94 11.39 15.28
C PHE A 541 -1.50 12.72 14.74
N ASP A 542 -2.03 13.58 15.61
CA ASP A 542 -2.51 14.93 15.32
C ASP A 542 -3.56 14.97 14.19
N PHE A 543 -4.49 14.01 14.22
CA PHE A 543 -5.62 14.01 13.30
C PHE A 543 -6.74 14.91 13.81
N GLN A 544 -7.12 15.88 12.97
CA GLN A 544 -8.32 16.67 13.17
C GLN A 544 -9.59 15.84 12.90
N ASP A 545 -10.69 16.14 13.60
CA ASP A 545 -11.99 15.46 13.42
C ASP A 545 -12.44 15.43 11.96
N VAL A 546 -12.22 16.51 11.20
CA VAL A 546 -12.54 16.61 9.76
C VAL A 546 -11.79 15.55 8.94
N SER A 547 -10.54 15.28 9.30
CA SER A 547 -9.69 14.31 8.60
C SER A 547 -9.97 12.87 8.99
N LEU A 548 -10.48 12.64 10.21
CA LEU A 548 -10.97 11.33 10.66
C LEU A 548 -12.34 11.01 10.06
N GLY A 549 -13.20 12.03 9.91
CA GLY A 549 -14.58 11.84 9.42
C GLY A 549 -15.36 10.86 10.30
N SER A 550 -15.19 10.95 11.62
CA SER A 550 -15.72 9.96 12.57
C SER A 550 -16.36 10.64 13.77
N VAL A 551 -17.62 10.29 14.04
CA VAL A 551 -18.34 10.64 15.27
C VAL A 551 -17.78 9.87 16.47
N LEU A 552 -17.39 8.61 16.27
CA LEU A 552 -16.89 7.76 17.36
C LEU A 552 -15.47 8.16 17.81
N GLY A 553 -14.67 8.68 16.88
CA GLY A 553 -13.28 9.07 17.10
C GLY A 553 -13.05 10.56 17.37
N ARG A 554 -14.11 11.32 17.69
CA ARG A 554 -14.02 12.76 17.98
C ARG A 554 -13.01 13.03 19.08
N TYR A 555 -12.27 14.12 18.94
CA TYR A 555 -11.25 14.53 19.91
C TYR A 555 -11.84 14.78 21.31
N ASP A 556 -13.03 15.36 21.39
CA ASP A 556 -13.71 15.71 22.65
C ASP A 556 -14.39 14.53 23.36
N GLY A 557 -14.52 13.37 22.71
CA GLY A 557 -15.20 12.21 23.25
C GLY A 557 -16.74 12.33 23.33
N ASN A 558 -17.35 13.40 22.81
CA ASN A 558 -18.80 13.63 22.85
C ASN A 558 -19.52 12.79 21.78
N VAL A 559 -19.57 11.47 21.98
CA VAL A 559 -20.00 10.53 20.93
C VAL A 559 -21.51 10.47 20.78
N TYR A 560 -22.27 10.31 21.88
CA TYR A 560 -23.66 9.88 21.81
C TYR A 560 -24.62 10.97 21.30
N GLU A 561 -24.42 12.21 21.73
CA GLU A 561 -25.20 13.35 21.24
C GLU A 561 -24.95 13.57 19.75
N ASN A 562 -23.68 13.56 19.33
CA ASN A 562 -23.32 13.73 17.93
C ASN A 562 -23.76 12.54 17.05
N LEU A 563 -23.82 11.34 17.61
CA LEU A 563 -24.36 10.16 16.92
C LEU A 563 -25.85 10.33 16.62
N PHE A 564 -26.60 10.83 17.60
CA PHE A 564 -28.03 11.14 17.41
C PHE A 564 -28.25 12.27 16.41
N GLU A 565 -27.47 13.35 16.51
CA GLU A 565 -27.52 14.45 15.53
C GLU A 565 -27.21 13.97 14.11
N TRP A 566 -26.17 13.14 13.94
CA TRP A 566 -25.82 12.57 12.64
C TRP A 566 -26.95 11.71 12.07
N ALA A 567 -27.59 10.88 12.89
CA ALA A 567 -28.71 10.04 12.46
C ALA A 567 -29.91 10.88 11.99
N LYS A 568 -30.26 11.96 12.69
CA LYS A 568 -31.33 12.88 12.28
C LYS A 568 -31.10 13.51 10.90
N MET A 569 -29.84 13.70 10.49
CA MET A 569 -29.49 14.27 9.18
C MET A 569 -29.53 13.26 8.02
N SER A 570 -29.83 11.98 8.27
CA SER A 570 -29.97 10.96 7.23
C SER A 570 -31.06 11.33 6.20
N PRO A 571 -30.87 11.09 4.88
CA PRO A 571 -31.89 11.40 3.88
C PRO A 571 -33.20 10.65 4.09
N LEU A 572 -33.13 9.46 4.69
CA LEU A 572 -34.31 8.65 4.99
C LEU A 572 -35.19 9.30 6.06
N ASN A 573 -34.63 10.21 6.87
CA ASN A 573 -35.35 10.93 7.92
C ASN A 573 -35.80 12.33 7.46
N ARG A 574 -35.75 12.63 6.15
CA ARG A 574 -36.28 13.90 5.59
C ARG A 574 -37.80 14.01 5.77
N GLU A 575 -38.49 12.88 5.75
CA GLU A 575 -39.92 12.78 5.96
C GLU A 575 -40.20 11.72 7.03
N GLU A 576 -41.19 11.97 7.90
CA GLU A 576 -41.59 11.02 8.94
C GLU A 576 -42.16 9.72 8.37
N VAL A 577 -42.82 9.79 7.21
CA VAL A 577 -43.43 8.65 6.53
C VAL A 577 -42.88 8.54 5.13
N HIS A 578 -42.01 7.57 4.90
CA HIS A 578 -41.37 7.35 3.61
C HIS A 578 -42.40 6.98 2.51
N GLU A 579 -42.15 7.45 1.28
CA GLU A 579 -43.05 7.24 0.12
C GLU A 579 -43.40 5.76 -0.15
N SER A 580 -42.48 4.84 0.19
CA SER A 580 -42.70 3.40 0.07
C SER A 580 -43.88 2.89 0.91
N TYR A 581 -44.22 3.57 2.01
CA TYR A 581 -45.41 3.24 2.80
C TYR A 581 -46.68 3.41 1.96
N TYR A 582 -46.86 4.58 1.35
CA TYR A 582 -48.06 4.87 0.54
C TYR A 582 -48.12 4.01 -0.73
N LYS A 583 -46.97 3.74 -1.35
CA LYS A 583 -46.88 2.93 -2.58
C LYS A 583 -47.10 1.44 -2.36
N HIS A 584 -46.60 0.89 -1.25
CA HIS A 584 -46.49 -0.56 -1.09
C HIS A 584 -47.12 -1.08 0.20
N LEU A 585 -46.89 -0.44 1.34
CA LEU A 585 -47.35 -0.95 2.64
C LEU A 585 -48.84 -0.69 2.87
N LYS A 586 -49.30 0.54 2.63
CA LYS A 586 -50.71 0.92 2.82
C LYS A 586 -51.66 0.09 1.93
N PRO A 587 -51.38 -0.12 0.63
CA PRO A 587 -52.20 -1.00 -0.20
C PRO A 587 -52.16 -2.46 0.25
N LEU A 588 -51.02 -2.96 0.71
CA LEU A 588 -50.89 -4.33 1.22
C LEU A 588 -51.73 -4.53 2.48
N GLN A 589 -51.62 -3.60 3.44
CA GLN A 589 -52.39 -3.64 4.69
C GLN A 589 -53.90 -3.55 4.45
N SER A 590 -54.35 -2.78 3.45
CA SER A 590 -55.79 -2.68 3.14
C SER A 590 -56.42 -3.94 2.56
N LYS A 591 -55.60 -4.94 2.19
CA LYS A 591 -56.03 -6.23 1.60
C LYS A 591 -55.91 -7.41 2.58
N LEU A 592 -55.31 -7.17 3.75
CA LEU A 592 -55.30 -8.08 4.89
C LEU A 592 -56.50 -7.77 5.78
#